data_AF-A0A926LKX6-F1
#
_entry.id   AF-A0A926LKX6-F1
#
_cell.length_a   1.000
_cell.length_b   1.000
_cell.length_c   1.000
_cell.angle_alpha   90.00
_cell.angle_beta   90.00
_cell.angle_gamma   90.00
#
_symmetry.space_group_name_H-M   'P 1'
#
loop_
_entity.id
_entity.type
_entity.pdbx_description
1 polymer ?
#
loop_
_entity_poly.entity_id
_entity_poly.type
_entity_poly.pdbx_seq_one_letter_code
_entity_poly.pdbx_strand_id
1 'polypeptide(L)' 'MSVDLSFFRSETSQRLRAEGRAEGRAEDVLLILDTRGIEVPDAARERIASCTDLDELRTWLTRAVTATTADDLFTEPEA' A
#
# COMPACT_ATOMS: atom_id res chain seq x y z
N MET A 1 11.49 23.28 -24.38
CA MET A 1 11.46 23.64 -22.94
C MET A 1 12.34 22.65 -22.19
N SER A 2 13.45 23.10 -21.61
CA SER A 2 14.25 22.28 -20.70
C SER A 2 13.59 22.31 -19.32
N VAL A 3 13.13 21.16 -18.84
CA VAL A 3 12.64 21.04 -17.46
C VAL A 3 13.87 21.05 -16.54
N ASP A 4 13.90 21.95 -15.57
CA ASP A 4 14.96 21.96 -14.56
C ASP A 4 14.84 20.70 -13.68
N LEU A 5 15.90 19.88 -13.69
CA LEU A 5 15.96 18.64 -12.93
C LEU A 5 16.05 18.87 -11.41
N SER A 6 16.33 20.11 -10.96
CA SER A 6 16.28 20.49 -9.55
C SER A 6 14.88 20.28 -8.95
N PHE A 7 13.83 20.47 -9.76
CA PHE A 7 12.44 20.19 -9.39
C PHE A 7 12.29 18.75 -8.90
N PHE A 8 12.90 17.78 -9.59
CA PHE A 8 12.83 16.37 -9.21
C PHE A 8 13.56 16.02 -7.92
N ARG A 9 14.39 16.91 -7.38
CA ARG A 9 15.13 16.70 -6.13
C ARG A 9 14.56 17.48 -4.94
N SER A 10 13.58 18.35 -5.16
CA SER A 10 12.93 19.13 -4.09
C SER A 10 12.23 18.24 -3.07
N GLU A 11 12.07 18.73 -1.83
CA GLU A 11 11.33 18.04 -0.78
C GLU A 11 9.89 17.73 -1.20
N THR A 12 9.23 18.65 -1.89
CA THR A 12 7.88 18.45 -2.44
C THR A 12 7.84 17.27 -3.41
N SER A 13 8.81 17.17 -4.32
CA SER A 13 8.91 16.06 -5.25
C SER A 13 9.29 14.74 -4.57
N GLN A 14 10.01 14.77 -3.45
CA GLN A 14 10.27 13.58 -2.66
C GLN A 14 9.00 13.11 -1.94
N ARG A 15 8.24 14.04 -1.34
CA ARG A 15 6.96 13.75 -0.69
C ARG A 15 5.93 13.15 -1.66
N LEU A 16 5.74 13.77 -2.83
CA LEU A 16 4.82 13.27 -3.85
C LEU A 16 5.19 11.86 -4.33
N ARG A 17 6.49 11.54 -4.42
CA ARG A 17 6.93 10.18 -4.74
C ARG A 17 6.70 9.20 -3.60
N ALA A 18 6.89 9.61 -2.36
CA ALA A 18 6.60 8.75 -1.21
C ALA A 18 5.11 8.43 -1.13
N GLU A 19 4.26 9.45 -1.28
CA GLU A 19 2.80 9.32 -1.34
C GLU A 19 2.35 8.40 -2.48
N GLY A 20 2.82 8.65 -3.71
CA GLY A 20 2.47 7.79 -4.85
C GLY A 20 3.00 6.35 -4.74
N ARG A 21 4.11 6.11 -4.01
CA ARG A 21 4.55 4.75 -3.70
C ARG A 21 3.62 4.07 -2.70
N ALA A 22 3.13 4.79 -1.70
CA ALA A 22 2.22 4.23 -0.72
C ALA A 22 0.87 3.91 -1.35
N GLU A 23 0.31 4.84 -2.13
CA GLU A 23 -0.93 4.64 -2.88
C GLU A 23 -0.83 3.42 -3.81
N GLY A 24 0.22 3.34 -4.65
CA GLY A 24 0.41 2.19 -5.52
C GLY A 24 0.58 0.86 -4.76
N ARG A 25 1.18 0.89 -3.57
CA ARG A 25 1.33 -0.31 -2.74
C ARG A 25 0.01 -0.73 -2.09
N ALA A 26 -0.82 0.22 -1.69
CA ALA A 26 -2.17 -0.05 -1.20
C ALA A 26 -3.04 -0.67 -2.31
N GLU A 27 -2.96 -0.15 -3.54
CA GLU A 27 -3.62 -0.72 -4.71
C GLU A 27 -3.17 -2.16 -4.98
N ASP A 28 -1.86 -2.44 -4.92
CA ASP A 28 -1.31 -3.79 -5.08
C ASP A 28 -1.91 -4.78 -4.07
N VAL A 29 -2.05 -4.37 -2.80
CA VAL A 29 -2.63 -5.22 -1.74
C VAL A 29 -4.08 -5.56 -2.08
N LEU A 30 -4.88 -4.55 -2.42
CA LEU A 30 -6.30 -4.74 -2.76
C LEU A 30 -6.46 -5.61 -4.02
N LEU A 31 -5.59 -5.42 -5.02
CA LEU A 31 -5.59 -6.22 -6.24
C LEU A 31 -5.33 -7.70 -5.97
N ILE A 32 -4.39 -8.03 -5.07
CA ILE A 32 -4.12 -9.43 -4.71
C ILE A 32 -5.33 -10.04 -4.00
N LEU A 33 -5.94 -9.33 -3.04
CA LEU A 33 -7.14 -9.84 -2.33
C LEU A 33 -8.28 -10.12 -3.31
N ASP A 34 -8.54 -9.19 -4.24
CA ASP A 34 -9.55 -9.33 -5.29
C ASP A 34 -9.24 -10.52 -6.21
N THR A 35 -7.99 -10.64 -6.66
CA THR A 35 -7.53 -11.77 -7.50
C THR A 35 -7.72 -13.12 -6.80
N ARG A 36 -7.62 -13.14 -5.47
CA ARG A 36 -7.82 -14.33 -4.65
C ARG A 36 -9.29 -14.57 -4.27
N GLY A 37 -10.19 -13.67 -4.66
CA GLY A 37 -11.61 -13.75 -4.32
C GLY A 37 -11.88 -13.53 -2.83
N ILE A 38 -10.98 -12.84 -2.12
CA ILE A 38 -11.16 -12.49 -0.72
C ILE A 38 -12.02 -11.24 -0.65
N GLU A 39 -13.17 -11.34 0.01
CA GLU A 39 -14.02 -10.18 0.27
C GLU A 39 -13.30 -9.21 1.20
N VAL A 40 -13.23 -7.94 0.80
CA VAL A 40 -12.59 -6.87 1.57
C VAL A 40 -13.68 -5.91 2.05
N PRO A 41 -14.03 -5.92 3.34
CA PRO A 41 -14.96 -4.96 3.91
C PRO A 41 -14.49 -3.52 3.70
N ASP A 42 -15.43 -2.56 3.58
CA ASP A 42 -15.12 -1.15 3.33
C ASP A 42 -14.14 -0.57 4.37
N ALA A 43 -14.27 -0.95 5.63
CA ALA A 43 -13.37 -0.52 6.69
C ALA A 43 -11.91 -0.99 6.47
N ALA A 44 -11.72 -2.22 5.99
CA ALA A 44 -10.41 -2.74 5.64
C ALA A 44 -9.85 -2.05 4.39
N ARG A 45 -10.71 -1.80 3.39
CA ARG A 45 -10.34 -1.08 2.17
C ARG A 45 -9.88 0.35 2.48
N GLU A 46 -10.62 1.07 3.32
CA GLU A 46 -10.28 2.44 3.75
C GLU A 46 -8.98 2.46 4.56
N ARG A 47 -8.79 1.47 5.45
CA ARG A 47 -7.53 1.33 6.21
C ARG A 47 -6.34 1.10 5.29
N ILE A 48 -6.48 0.24 4.27
CA ILE A 48 -5.40 -0.04 3.31
C ILE A 48 -5.11 1.21 2.47
N ALA A 49 -6.15 1.86 1.93
CA ALA A 49 -6.01 3.03 1.06
C ALA A 49 -5.46 4.28 1.75
N SER A 50 -5.71 4.45 3.06
CA SER A 50 -5.21 5.59 3.84
C SER A 50 -3.83 5.38 4.46
N CYS A 51 -3.27 4.17 4.40
CA CYS A 51 -1.95 3.88 4.96
C CYS A 51 -0.85 4.53 4.10
N THR A 52 0.05 5.27 4.75
CA THR A 52 1.22 5.88 4.11
C THR A 52 2.54 5.22 4.51
N ASP A 53 2.50 4.23 5.39
CA ASP A 53 3.68 3.48 5.84
C ASP A 53 4.00 2.36 4.85
N LEU A 54 5.13 2.51 4.14
CA LEU A 54 5.55 1.55 3.14
C LEU A 54 5.94 0.19 3.70
N ASP A 55 6.43 0.12 4.94
CA ASP A 55 6.83 -1.13 5.58
C ASP A 55 5.59 -1.90 6.06
N GLU A 56 4.58 -1.20 6.57
CA GLU A 56 3.28 -1.79 6.89
C GLU A 56 2.60 -2.32 5.62
N LEU A 57 2.51 -1.51 4.56
CA LEU A 57 1.95 -1.91 3.26
C LEU A 57 2.71 -3.08 2.62
N ARG A 58 4.04 -3.14 2.77
CA ARG A 58 4.84 -4.28 2.30
C ARG A 58 4.53 -5.55 3.08
N THR A 59 4.32 -5.43 4.38
CA THR A 59 3.95 -6.56 5.25
C THR A 59 2.59 -7.11 4.84
N TRP A 60 1.60 -6.22 4.66
CA TRP A 60 0.27 -6.60 4.17
C TRP A 60 0.33 -7.24 2.80
N LEU A 61 1.13 -6.71 1.86
CA LEU A 61 1.24 -7.35 0.55
C LEU A 61 1.77 -8.78 0.64
N THR A 62 2.78 -9.00 1.48
CA THR A 62 3.36 -10.34 1.67
C THR A 62 2.30 -11.30 2.24
N ARG A 63 1.48 -10.84 3.18
CA ARG A 63 0.39 -11.62 3.78
C ARG A 63 -0.78 -11.85 2.83
N ALA A 64 -1.10 -10.88 1.97
CA ALA A 64 -2.19 -10.98 1.01
C ALA A 64 -2.03 -12.17 0.06
N VAL A 65 -0.81 -12.66 -0.15
CA VAL A 65 -0.53 -13.86 -0.97
C VAL A 65 -1.06 -15.14 -0.31
N THR A 66 -1.08 -15.24 1.02
CA THR A 66 -1.46 -16.45 1.76
C THR A 66 -2.70 -16.29 2.65
N ALA A 67 -3.15 -15.06 2.89
CA ALA A 67 -4.34 -14.73 3.69
C ALA A 67 -5.58 -15.54 3.28
N THR A 68 -6.40 -15.94 4.23
CA THR A 68 -7.72 -16.54 3.98
C THR A 68 -8.84 -15.52 4.06
N THR A 69 -8.62 -14.44 4.83
CA THR A 69 -9.55 -13.33 5.03
C THR A 69 -8.81 -11.99 4.95
N ALA A 70 -9.54 -10.89 4.80
CA ALA A 70 -8.95 -9.55 4.85
C ALA A 70 -8.32 -9.23 6.22
N ASP A 71 -8.87 -9.76 7.30
CA ASP A 71 -8.36 -9.55 8.67
C ASP A 71 -6.97 -10.16 8.89
N ASP A 72 -6.62 -11.24 8.17
CA ASP A 72 -5.31 -11.90 8.25
C ASP A 72 -4.16 -10.96 7.86
N LEU A 73 -4.44 -9.87 7.14
CA LEU A 73 -3.44 -8.85 6.82
C LEU A 73 -2.98 -8.08 8.04
N PHE A 74 -3.90 -7.84 8.98
CA PHE A 74 -3.69 -6.94 10.11
C PHE A 74 -3.23 -7.65 11.38
N THR A 75 -3.10 -8.98 11.36
CA THR A 75 -2.62 -9.77 12.50
C THR A 75 -1.15 -9.47 12.78
N GLU A 76 -0.74 -9.32 14.03
CA GLU A 76 0.69 -9.22 14.33
C GLU A 76 1.35 -10.59 14.10
N PRO A 77 2.62 -10.66 13.65
CA PRO A 77 3.31 -11.94 13.67
C PRO A 77 3.40 -12.38 15.13
N GLU A 78 2.84 -13.55 15.46
CA GLU A 78 3.16 -14.20 16.74
C GLU A 78 4.69 -14.40 16.77
N ALA A 79 5.33 -13.75 17.75
CA ALA A 79 6.78 -13.72 17.92
C ALA A 79 7.36 -15.06 18.39
#